data_AF-A0A917N0J5-F1
#
_entry.id   AF-A0A917N0J5-F1
#
_cell.length_a   1.000
_cell.length_b   1.000
_cell.length_c   1.000
_cell.angle_alpha   90.00
_cell.angle_beta   90.00
_cell.angle_gamma   90.00
#
_symmetry.space_group_name_H-M   'P 1'
#
loop_
_entity.id
_entity.type
_entity.pdbx_description
1 polymer ?
#
loop_
_entity_poly.entity_id
_entity_poly.type
_entity_poly.pdbx_seq_one_letter_code
_entity_poly.pdbx_strand_id
1 'polypeptide(L)'
;MSQAAGALQISYTVSFPEAQAHYADIEMDIKGLAQNKLDLKLPVWTPGSYLVREFSKNVESFTAQSGGKAVSVVKTRKNTWEVNTQGLSSVKVKYRFYAFEISVRTAFIDVTHAFLSTSGMFFYPEGGLNLPSTIKIIPYKGWDKVSTSLAKVGTNDFTVTAPNYDILYDSPIEVGNQDIFGFKAAGVDYEVAMYGGGNYDKERLKKDMAKIIEVETAIYGENPNKRYVFIVHNYLKGGGGLEHLSSTVLGAARDGYATEAGYEGFLGLVAHEHFHLWNVKRLRPIALGPFDYENENYTTNLWIAEGFTAYYDNLSVRRTNLFPVENYLKALAADFNIVDNTPGTKVQPLSQASFDAWIKSYRPDENTINTSISYYNKGSVVGMLMDLEIINDTKGAKSLDDVMRYMYNEYYKVKKRGYTDAEFKAGVEKFAGKNLDDFYAKYINGVDDIDYNKYLGYAGYKVVDEYEGLNAPDLGLRTTTVAGKLKVAAVLRGTSAWVDGINVNDELVSVDGVPATDPKTLIDGKQVGDKIQVVVMRDGRQLTLPVTLLKVTLKKYHIESVTEPTASQMTVRKKWLKI
;
A
#
# COMPACT_ATOMS: atom_id res chain seq x y z
N MET A 1 17.85 -30.96 39.71
CA MET A 1 18.69 -30.36 38.65
C MET A 1 17.77 -29.95 37.51
N SER A 2 17.44 -28.67 37.37
CA SER A 2 16.64 -28.23 36.21
C SER A 2 17.57 -28.18 34.99
N GLN A 3 17.41 -29.13 34.08
CA GLN A 3 17.96 -28.99 32.74
C GLN A 3 17.48 -27.66 32.17
N ALA A 4 18.42 -26.80 31.79
CA ALA A 4 18.11 -25.64 30.96
C ALA A 4 17.41 -26.18 29.70
N ALA A 5 16.14 -25.85 29.52
CA ALA A 5 15.42 -26.16 28.29
C ALA A 5 16.21 -25.51 27.14
N GLY A 6 16.72 -26.31 26.21
CA GLY A 6 17.38 -25.79 25.02
C GLY A 6 16.40 -24.93 24.22
N ALA A 7 16.86 -23.83 23.64
CA ALA A 7 16.05 -23.02 22.74
C ALA A 7 15.57 -23.88 21.56
N LEU A 8 14.30 -23.73 21.17
CA LEU A 8 13.75 -24.42 20.00
C LEU A 8 14.56 -24.09 18.75
N GLN A 9 14.89 -25.10 17.96
CA GLN A 9 15.55 -24.95 16.68
C GLN A 9 14.54 -25.21 15.57
N ILE A 10 14.35 -24.24 14.68
CA ILE A 10 13.37 -24.30 13.60
C ILE A 10 14.07 -24.28 12.24
N SER A 11 13.69 -25.20 11.37
CA SER A 11 14.09 -25.16 9.96
C SER A 11 12.96 -25.59 9.05
N TYR A 12 12.90 -24.99 7.86
CA TYR A 12 11.96 -25.31 6.81
C TYR A 12 12.66 -25.88 5.59
N THR A 13 12.01 -26.82 4.92
CA THR A 13 12.30 -27.17 3.52
C THR A 13 11.06 -26.87 2.70
N VAL A 14 11.19 -26.02 1.68
CA VAL A 14 10.14 -25.68 0.72
C VAL A 14 10.50 -26.29 -0.62
N SER A 15 9.63 -27.09 -1.21
CA SER A 15 9.83 -27.69 -2.52
C SER A 15 8.61 -27.51 -3.43
N PHE A 16 8.83 -27.61 -4.74
CA PHE A 16 7.79 -27.36 -5.75
C PHE A 16 7.60 -28.56 -6.69
N PRO A 17 7.27 -29.77 -6.21
CA PRO A 17 7.11 -30.94 -7.08
C PRO A 17 5.94 -30.78 -8.08
N GLU A 18 4.94 -29.98 -7.72
CA GLU A 18 3.74 -29.72 -8.53
C GLU A 18 3.53 -28.23 -8.80
N ALA A 19 4.60 -27.55 -9.25
CA ALA A 19 4.54 -26.13 -9.63
C ALA A 19 3.46 -25.85 -10.70
N GLN A 20 3.24 -26.79 -11.63
CA GLN A 20 2.16 -26.73 -12.63
C GLN A 20 0.74 -26.73 -12.05
N ALA A 21 0.59 -27.16 -10.80
CA ALA A 21 -0.66 -27.18 -10.06
C ALA A 21 -0.68 -26.17 -8.91
N HIS A 22 0.31 -25.26 -8.87
CA HIS A 22 0.37 -24.13 -7.94
C HIS A 22 0.63 -24.51 -6.47
N TYR A 23 1.33 -25.64 -6.24
CA TYR A 23 1.62 -26.11 -4.88
C TYR A 23 3.09 -25.95 -4.50
N ALA A 24 3.29 -25.56 -3.24
CA ALA A 24 4.52 -25.80 -2.50
C ALA A 24 4.28 -26.89 -1.44
N ASP A 25 5.24 -27.81 -1.31
CA ASP A 25 5.31 -28.75 -0.19
C ASP A 25 6.27 -28.16 0.85
N ILE A 26 5.83 -28.06 2.10
CA ILE A 26 6.60 -27.45 3.19
C ILE A 26 6.79 -28.46 4.32
N GLU A 27 8.05 -28.71 4.67
CA GLU A 27 8.43 -29.46 5.87
C GLU A 27 9.01 -28.49 6.92
N MET A 28 8.46 -28.49 8.12
CA MET A 28 8.95 -27.74 9.28
C MET A 28 9.53 -28.72 10.31
N ASP A 29 10.83 -28.65 10.54
CA ASP A 29 11.55 -29.40 11.56
C ASP A 29 11.70 -28.56 12.83
N ILE A 30 11.26 -29.10 13.96
CA ILE A 30 11.31 -28.46 15.27
C ILE A 30 12.05 -29.37 16.24
N LYS A 31 13.14 -28.89 16.84
CA LYS A 31 13.95 -29.64 17.81
C LYS A 31 14.05 -28.88 19.14
N GLY A 32 14.38 -29.61 20.20
CA GLY A 32 14.50 -29.03 21.55
C GLY A 32 13.17 -28.93 22.28
N LEU A 33 12.19 -29.75 21.89
CA LEU A 33 10.87 -29.78 22.53
C LEU A 33 10.99 -30.25 23.99
N ALA A 34 10.27 -29.57 24.88
CA ALA A 34 10.16 -29.91 26.30
C ALA A 34 8.71 -29.94 26.79
N GLN A 35 7.79 -29.39 26.00
CA GLN A 35 6.37 -29.29 26.28
C GLN A 35 5.60 -30.54 25.81
N ASN A 36 4.46 -30.81 26.44
CA ASN A 36 3.59 -31.95 26.06
C ASN A 36 2.66 -31.64 24.89
N LYS A 37 2.45 -30.36 24.59
CA LYS A 37 1.63 -29.86 23.49
C LYS A 37 2.31 -28.67 22.87
N LEU A 38 2.26 -28.57 21.54
CA LEU A 38 2.82 -27.47 20.79
C LEU A 38 1.75 -26.89 19.86
N ASP A 39 1.35 -25.64 20.11
CA ASP A 39 0.50 -24.90 19.19
C ASP A 39 1.37 -24.26 18.10
N LEU A 40 0.98 -24.52 16.85
CA LEU A 40 1.56 -23.93 15.65
C LEU A 40 0.53 -22.98 15.04
N LYS A 41 0.95 -21.74 14.83
CA LYS A 41 0.09 -20.66 14.34
C LYS A 41 0.56 -20.18 12.98
N LEU A 42 -0.39 -19.74 12.16
CA LEU A 42 -0.12 -19.02 10.92
C LEU A 42 -0.69 -17.60 11.04
N PRO A 43 0.01 -16.54 10.58
CA PRO A 43 -0.57 -15.22 10.48
C PRO A 43 -1.90 -15.19 9.71
N VAL A 44 -2.79 -14.26 10.07
CA VAL A 44 -4.07 -14.06 9.35
C VAL A 44 -4.02 -12.86 8.41
N TRP A 45 -2.98 -12.02 8.53
CA TRP A 45 -2.72 -10.83 7.73
C TRP A 45 -1.20 -10.57 7.64
N THR A 46 -0.79 -9.57 6.86
CA THR A 46 0.62 -9.18 6.71
C THR A 46 0.79 -7.67 6.88
N PRO A 47 1.82 -7.20 7.61
CA PRO A 47 2.18 -5.78 7.68
C PRO A 47 2.24 -5.12 6.29
N GLY A 48 1.77 -3.88 6.18
CA GLY A 48 1.61 -3.14 4.91
C GLY A 48 0.28 -3.41 4.19
N SER A 49 -0.47 -4.43 4.61
CA SER A 49 -1.78 -4.75 4.04
C SER A 49 -2.81 -5.01 5.15
N TYR A 50 -3.52 -3.95 5.56
CA TYR A 50 -4.48 -3.92 6.67
C TYR A 50 -5.80 -4.65 6.35
N LEU A 51 -5.72 -5.95 6.08
CA LEU A 51 -6.84 -6.83 5.80
C LEU A 51 -6.56 -8.25 6.29
N VAL A 52 -7.47 -8.81 7.08
CA VAL A 52 -7.48 -10.24 7.41
C VAL A 52 -7.80 -11.05 6.15
N ARG A 53 -6.84 -11.89 5.74
CA ARG A 53 -6.84 -12.69 4.50
C ARG A 53 -7.07 -14.18 4.72
N GLU A 54 -6.90 -14.65 5.96
CA GLU A 54 -7.04 -16.06 6.34
C GLU A 54 -6.16 -16.99 5.50
N PHE A 55 -4.84 -16.74 5.47
CA PHE A 55 -3.88 -17.51 4.65
C PHE A 55 -3.98 -19.03 4.87
N SER A 56 -4.40 -19.45 6.06
CA SER A 56 -4.67 -20.85 6.42
C SER A 56 -5.69 -21.55 5.53
N LYS A 57 -6.50 -20.84 4.75
CA LYS A 57 -7.41 -21.43 3.75
C LYS A 57 -6.68 -22.18 2.64
N ASN A 58 -5.40 -21.84 2.42
CA ASN A 58 -4.54 -22.43 1.39
C ASN A 58 -3.73 -23.63 1.89
N VAL A 59 -3.83 -23.99 3.18
CA VAL A 59 -3.06 -25.08 3.79
C VAL A 59 -3.82 -26.39 3.63
N GLU A 60 -3.14 -27.41 3.10
CA GLU A 60 -3.66 -28.76 2.94
C GLU A 60 -2.76 -29.82 3.58
N SER A 61 -3.34 -30.98 3.90
CA SER A 61 -2.61 -32.19 4.32
C SER A 61 -1.63 -31.96 5.48
N PHE A 62 -2.02 -31.14 6.47
CA PHE A 62 -1.20 -30.87 7.65
C PHE A 62 -1.06 -32.13 8.50
N THR A 63 0.18 -32.59 8.67
CA THR A 63 0.54 -33.79 9.43
C THR A 63 1.78 -33.54 10.28
N ALA A 64 1.96 -34.33 11.33
CA ALA A 64 3.16 -34.31 12.16
C ALA A 64 3.70 -35.74 12.37
N GLN A 65 5.02 -35.86 12.47
CA GLN A 65 5.69 -37.12 12.76
C GLN A 65 6.95 -36.92 13.61
N SER A 66 7.33 -37.94 14.37
CA SER A 66 8.59 -37.97 15.12
C SER A 66 9.21 -39.36 15.02
N GLY A 67 10.49 -39.43 14.64
CA GLY A 67 11.18 -40.71 14.39
C GLY A 67 10.47 -41.60 13.37
N GLY A 68 9.80 -41.02 12.37
CA GLY A 68 9.01 -41.74 11.36
C GLY A 68 7.64 -42.24 11.83
N LYS A 69 7.24 -41.99 13.09
CA LYS A 69 5.92 -42.33 13.61
C LYS A 69 4.99 -41.12 13.56
N ALA A 70 3.75 -41.32 13.18
CA ALA A 70 2.73 -40.27 13.17
C ALA A 70 2.51 -39.69 14.58
N VAL A 71 2.34 -38.39 14.64
CA VAL A 71 2.04 -37.61 15.85
C VAL A 71 0.66 -37.01 15.69
N SER A 72 -0.16 -37.07 16.75
CA SER A 72 -1.52 -36.52 16.72
C SER A 72 -1.50 -35.00 16.56
N VAL A 73 -2.36 -34.50 15.67
CA VAL A 73 -2.57 -33.07 15.43
C VAL A 73 -4.06 -32.78 15.41
N VAL A 74 -4.47 -31.66 16.02
CA VAL A 74 -5.85 -31.17 15.98
C VAL A 74 -5.84 -29.69 15.56
N LYS A 75 -6.63 -29.33 14.56
CA LYS A 75 -6.86 -27.92 14.22
C LYS A 75 -7.84 -27.32 15.24
N THR A 76 -7.38 -26.36 16.03
CA THR A 76 -8.14 -25.79 17.17
C THR A 76 -8.79 -24.45 16.83
N ARG A 77 -8.24 -23.71 15.85
CA ARG A 77 -8.75 -22.43 15.34
C ARG A 77 -8.54 -22.32 13.83
N LYS A 78 -9.05 -21.25 13.20
CA LYS A 78 -8.90 -21.00 11.76
C LYS A 78 -7.44 -21.09 11.29
N ASN A 79 -6.51 -20.61 12.13
CA ASN A 79 -5.07 -20.48 11.88
C ASN A 79 -4.17 -21.21 12.91
N THR A 80 -4.70 -22.13 13.73
CA THR A 80 -3.94 -22.82 14.80
C THR A 80 -4.11 -24.33 14.77
N TRP A 81 -2.98 -25.05 14.90
CA TRP A 81 -2.89 -26.51 14.99
C TRP A 81 -2.14 -26.91 16.26
N GLU A 82 -2.76 -27.70 17.12
CA GLU A 82 -2.14 -28.28 18.33
C GLU A 82 -1.51 -29.63 17.96
N VAL A 83 -0.21 -29.78 18.23
CA VAL A 83 0.57 -31.00 18.02
C VAL A 83 0.85 -31.66 19.37
N ASN A 84 0.56 -32.95 19.52
CA ASN A 84 0.88 -33.69 20.75
C ASN A 84 2.38 -34.03 20.81
N THR A 85 3.13 -33.32 21.64
CA THR A 85 4.59 -33.49 21.76
C THR A 85 5.02 -34.24 23.02
N GLN A 86 4.08 -34.93 23.70
CA GLN A 86 4.36 -35.65 24.93
C GLN A 86 5.50 -36.67 24.76
N GLY A 87 6.58 -36.46 25.51
CA GLY A 87 7.77 -37.34 25.49
C GLY A 87 8.61 -37.24 24.21
N LEU A 88 8.37 -36.26 23.33
CA LEU A 88 9.13 -36.05 22.10
C LEU A 88 10.16 -34.94 22.29
N SER A 89 11.37 -35.13 21.77
CA SER A 89 12.43 -34.09 21.73
C SER A 89 12.45 -33.31 20.40
N SER A 90 11.76 -33.82 19.38
CA SER A 90 11.64 -33.20 18.06
C SER A 90 10.37 -33.65 17.34
N VAL A 91 9.84 -32.80 16.46
CA VAL A 91 8.74 -33.13 15.55
C VAL A 91 9.05 -32.56 14.16
N LYS A 92 8.65 -33.30 13.12
CA LYS A 92 8.60 -32.82 11.74
C LYS A 92 7.14 -32.66 11.35
N VAL A 93 6.77 -31.44 10.98
CA VAL A 93 5.46 -31.10 10.45
C VAL A 93 5.55 -31.02 8.93
N LYS A 94 4.53 -31.51 8.23
CA LYS A 94 4.41 -31.41 6.78
C LYS A 94 3.05 -30.85 6.41
N TYR A 95 3.02 -29.97 5.42
CA TYR A 95 1.80 -29.45 4.83
C TYR A 95 2.04 -29.03 3.38
N ARG A 96 0.98 -28.96 2.60
CA ARG A 96 0.99 -28.37 1.27
C ARG A 96 0.37 -26.99 1.33
N PHE A 97 0.81 -26.09 0.46
CA PHE A 97 0.28 -24.74 0.35
C PHE A 97 -0.10 -24.44 -1.10
N TYR A 98 -1.38 -24.13 -1.33
CA TYR A 98 -1.88 -23.70 -2.63
C TYR A 98 -1.64 -22.19 -2.85
N ALA A 99 -1.04 -21.82 -3.98
CA ALA A 99 -0.60 -20.45 -4.25
C ALA A 99 -0.89 -20.05 -5.69
N PHE A 100 -2.07 -19.48 -5.96
CA PHE A 100 -2.46 -19.03 -7.29
C PHE A 100 -3.16 -17.67 -7.28
N GLU A 101 -2.69 -16.76 -6.42
CA GLU A 101 -3.22 -15.40 -6.33
C GLU A 101 -2.15 -14.40 -6.75
N ILE A 102 -2.31 -13.80 -7.94
CA ILE A 102 -1.42 -12.74 -8.45
C ILE A 102 -1.59 -11.49 -7.58
N SER A 103 -0.64 -11.28 -6.68
CA SER A 103 -0.56 -10.09 -5.84
C SER A 103 0.84 -9.94 -5.27
N VAL A 104 1.20 -8.72 -4.89
CA VAL A 104 2.38 -8.44 -4.05
C VAL A 104 2.22 -8.90 -2.59
N ARG A 105 1.01 -9.33 -2.19
CA ARG A 105 0.64 -9.65 -0.79
C ARG A 105 0.47 -11.15 -0.53
N THR A 106 0.23 -11.95 -1.56
CA THR A 106 -0.12 -13.38 -1.48
C THR A 106 0.84 -14.19 -2.31
N ALA A 107 0.94 -15.49 -2.03
CA ALA A 107 1.83 -16.35 -2.79
C ALA A 107 1.26 -16.69 -4.18
N PHE A 108 2.15 -16.85 -5.15
CA PHE A 108 1.83 -17.31 -6.50
C PHE A 108 2.90 -18.31 -6.95
N ILE A 109 2.48 -19.43 -7.53
CA ILE A 109 3.34 -20.49 -8.03
C ILE A 109 2.78 -20.96 -9.37
N ASP A 110 3.60 -20.99 -10.41
CA ASP A 110 3.33 -21.75 -11.63
C ASP A 110 4.62 -22.44 -12.09
N VAL A 111 4.73 -22.93 -13.33
CA VAL A 111 5.98 -23.56 -13.81
C VAL A 111 7.12 -22.58 -14.13
N THR A 112 6.82 -21.28 -14.15
CA THR A 112 7.75 -20.23 -14.57
C THR A 112 8.45 -19.56 -13.38
N HIS A 113 7.79 -19.49 -12.22
CA HIS A 113 8.37 -19.03 -10.96
C HIS A 113 7.50 -19.40 -9.74
N ALA A 114 8.04 -19.13 -8.56
CA ALA A 114 7.33 -19.06 -7.29
C ALA A 114 7.64 -17.75 -6.56
N PHE A 115 6.60 -17.01 -6.25
CA PHE A 115 6.63 -15.90 -5.30
C PHE A 115 6.08 -16.36 -3.95
N LEU A 116 6.93 -16.33 -2.92
CA LEU A 116 6.58 -16.73 -1.56
C LEU A 116 6.30 -15.48 -0.71
N SER A 117 5.02 -15.24 -0.43
CA SER A 117 4.58 -14.31 0.63
C SER A 117 4.78 -15.00 1.98
N THR A 118 5.92 -14.75 2.63
CA THR A 118 6.41 -15.56 3.75
C THR A 118 5.52 -15.52 4.98
N SER A 119 4.87 -14.39 5.27
CA SER A 119 3.87 -14.26 6.35
C SER A 119 2.69 -15.22 6.17
N GLY A 120 2.28 -15.49 4.93
CA GLY A 120 1.17 -16.38 4.64
C GLY A 120 1.53 -17.85 4.58
N MET A 121 2.81 -18.22 4.61
CA MET A 121 3.25 -19.60 4.28
C MET A 121 3.93 -20.35 5.42
N PHE A 122 4.53 -19.67 6.40
CA PHE A 122 5.34 -20.31 7.44
C PHE A 122 4.67 -20.28 8.83
N PHE A 123 4.33 -21.46 9.34
CA PHE A 123 3.83 -21.64 10.71
C PHE A 123 4.88 -21.31 11.76
N TYR A 124 4.52 -20.74 12.89
CA TYR A 124 5.41 -20.50 14.02
C TYR A 124 4.91 -21.18 15.31
N PRO A 125 5.80 -21.62 16.22
CA PRO A 125 5.43 -22.02 17.57
C PRO A 125 4.77 -20.85 18.31
N GLU A 126 3.65 -21.10 19.00
CA GLU A 126 3.05 -20.08 19.87
C GLU A 126 4.10 -19.53 20.87
N GLY A 127 4.16 -18.20 21.00
CA GLY A 127 5.18 -17.52 21.80
C GLY A 127 6.59 -17.52 21.21
N GLY A 128 6.78 -18.07 20.00
CA GLY A 128 8.06 -18.27 19.34
C GLY A 128 8.40 -17.28 18.21
N LEU A 129 7.73 -16.12 18.12
CA LEU A 129 8.00 -15.12 17.07
C LEU A 129 9.47 -14.62 17.07
N ASN A 130 10.12 -14.67 18.22
CA ASN A 130 11.53 -14.30 18.43
C ASN A 130 12.54 -15.42 18.07
N LEU A 131 12.08 -16.61 17.66
CA LEU A 131 12.96 -17.73 17.33
C LEU A 131 13.58 -17.60 15.93
N PRO A 132 14.88 -17.88 15.75
CA PRO A 132 15.49 -17.91 14.44
C PRO A 132 14.99 -19.11 13.61
N SER A 133 15.10 -18.98 12.29
CA SER A 133 14.74 -20.04 11.36
C SER A 133 15.69 -20.11 10.16
N THR A 134 15.82 -21.31 9.58
CA THR A 134 16.53 -21.55 8.32
C THR A 134 15.55 -22.11 7.29
N ILE A 135 15.59 -21.61 6.07
CA ILE A 135 14.71 -22.01 4.98
C ILE A 135 15.57 -22.56 3.85
N LYS A 136 15.41 -23.84 3.56
CA LYS A 136 15.99 -24.51 2.40
C LYS A 136 14.96 -24.56 1.29
N ILE A 137 15.34 -24.10 0.10
CA ILE A 137 14.50 -24.07 -1.09
C ILE A 137 14.96 -25.20 -2.02
N ILE A 138 14.02 -26.02 -2.48
CA ILE A 138 14.24 -27.02 -3.53
C ILE A 138 13.45 -26.54 -4.75
N PRO A 139 14.10 -25.87 -5.71
CA PRO A 139 13.42 -25.25 -6.85
C PRO A 139 12.69 -26.28 -7.72
N TYR A 140 11.67 -25.83 -8.45
CA TYR A 140 11.16 -26.59 -9.59
C TYR A 140 12.24 -26.72 -10.67
N LYS A 141 12.13 -27.75 -11.51
CA LYS A 141 13.10 -28.00 -12.58
C LYS A 141 13.28 -26.75 -13.47
N GLY A 142 14.53 -26.37 -13.68
CA GLY A 142 14.88 -25.22 -14.52
C GLY A 142 14.76 -23.86 -13.85
N TRP A 143 14.44 -23.76 -12.56
CA TRP A 143 14.62 -22.53 -11.78
C TRP A 143 16.00 -22.53 -11.14
N ASP A 144 16.76 -21.45 -11.36
CA ASP A 144 18.15 -21.36 -10.93
C ASP A 144 18.45 -20.13 -10.05
N LYS A 145 17.46 -19.29 -9.73
CA LYS A 145 17.65 -18.06 -8.94
C LYS A 145 16.73 -17.98 -7.73
N VAL A 146 17.24 -17.31 -6.69
CA VAL A 146 16.52 -16.87 -5.49
C VAL A 146 16.84 -15.40 -5.23
N SER A 147 15.82 -14.56 -5.15
CA SER A 147 15.92 -13.15 -4.78
C SER A 147 15.12 -12.87 -3.52
N THR A 148 15.82 -12.48 -2.46
CA THR A 148 15.24 -12.13 -1.15
C THR A 148 16.23 -11.29 -0.36
N SER A 149 15.75 -10.51 0.60
CA SER A 149 16.56 -9.75 1.56
C SER A 149 17.18 -10.62 2.66
N LEU A 150 16.70 -11.85 2.87
CA LEU A 150 17.25 -12.78 3.88
C LEU A 150 18.72 -13.11 3.62
N ALA A 151 19.45 -13.34 4.71
CA ALA A 151 20.85 -13.73 4.65
C ALA A 151 20.98 -15.18 4.14
N LYS A 152 21.93 -15.40 3.21
CA LYS A 152 22.28 -16.74 2.72
C LYS A 152 23.05 -17.52 3.78
N VAL A 153 22.89 -18.85 3.79
CA VAL A 153 23.65 -19.76 4.65
C VAL A 153 24.82 -20.33 3.85
N GLY A 154 26.04 -19.91 4.22
CA GLY A 154 27.26 -20.30 3.50
C GLY A 154 27.27 -19.78 2.06
N THR A 155 27.65 -20.63 1.11
CA THR A 155 27.68 -20.31 -0.33
C THR A 155 26.48 -20.83 -1.10
N ASN A 156 25.45 -21.37 -0.41
CA ASN A 156 24.27 -21.94 -1.05
C ASN A 156 23.18 -20.87 -1.22
N ASP A 157 22.94 -20.46 -2.46
CA ASP A 157 21.91 -19.46 -2.79
C ASP A 157 20.46 -19.94 -2.49
N PHE A 158 20.26 -21.25 -2.34
CA PHE A 158 18.96 -21.86 -2.03
C PHE A 158 18.76 -22.15 -0.54
N THR A 159 19.59 -21.60 0.35
CA THR A 159 19.35 -21.71 1.79
C THR A 159 19.55 -20.36 2.45
N VAL A 160 18.49 -19.85 3.08
CA VAL A 160 18.47 -18.54 3.72
C VAL A 160 18.09 -18.67 5.20
N THR A 161 18.36 -17.64 5.99
CA THR A 161 18.04 -17.62 7.42
C THR A 161 17.44 -16.29 7.86
N ALA A 162 16.50 -16.37 8.80
CA ALA A 162 15.92 -15.23 9.48
C ALA A 162 16.25 -15.29 10.98
N PRO A 163 16.62 -14.17 11.63
CA PRO A 163 16.93 -14.14 13.05
C PRO A 163 15.69 -14.28 13.94
N ASN A 164 14.50 -14.00 13.39
CA ASN A 164 13.20 -14.14 14.05
C ASN A 164 12.09 -14.18 12.97
N TYR A 165 10.84 -14.46 13.38
CA TYR A 165 9.70 -14.51 12.47
C TYR A 165 9.26 -13.15 11.96
N ASP A 166 9.43 -12.06 12.71
CA ASP A 166 9.14 -10.72 12.20
C ASP A 166 9.98 -10.43 10.95
N ILE A 167 11.27 -10.77 10.96
CA ILE A 167 12.15 -10.64 9.80
C ILE A 167 11.82 -11.67 8.71
N LEU A 168 11.46 -12.92 9.06
CA LEU A 168 11.03 -13.90 8.06
C LEU A 168 9.79 -13.40 7.30
N TYR A 169 8.77 -12.98 8.02
CA TYR A 169 7.49 -12.48 7.48
C TYR A 169 7.63 -11.18 6.72
N ASP A 170 8.68 -10.42 7.02
CA ASP A 170 9.04 -9.20 6.32
C ASP A 170 10.08 -9.40 5.22
N SER A 171 10.30 -10.63 4.76
CA SER A 171 11.29 -10.92 3.72
C SER A 171 10.71 -11.88 2.67
N PRO A 172 9.95 -11.37 1.68
CA PRO A 172 9.45 -12.17 0.58
C PRO A 172 10.59 -12.85 -0.20
N ILE A 173 10.25 -13.94 -0.88
CA ILE A 173 11.23 -14.74 -1.64
C ILE A 173 10.69 -14.97 -3.05
N GLU A 174 11.44 -14.54 -4.05
CA GLU A 174 11.23 -14.83 -5.46
C GLU A 174 12.15 -15.98 -5.89
N VAL A 175 11.59 -17.08 -6.40
CA VAL A 175 12.32 -18.26 -6.88
C VAL A 175 11.95 -18.54 -8.32
N GLY A 176 12.90 -18.58 -9.22
CA GLY A 176 12.57 -18.74 -10.63
C GLY A 176 13.73 -18.40 -11.55
N ASN A 177 13.37 -17.75 -12.65
CA ASN A 177 14.27 -17.35 -13.73
C ASN A 177 14.29 -15.83 -13.95
N GLN A 178 13.96 -15.05 -12.92
CA GLN A 178 13.94 -13.60 -12.95
C GLN A 178 15.26 -13.02 -13.49
N ASP A 179 15.16 -11.91 -14.19
CA ASP A 179 16.30 -11.15 -14.65
C ASP A 179 16.82 -10.27 -13.52
N ILE A 180 18.09 -10.45 -13.15
CA ILE A 180 18.70 -9.81 -11.98
C ILE A 180 19.78 -8.84 -12.41
N PHE A 181 19.73 -7.62 -11.86
CA PHE A 181 20.81 -6.65 -11.96
C PHE A 181 20.95 -5.89 -10.65
N GLY A 182 22.12 -5.27 -10.44
CA GLY A 182 22.39 -4.51 -9.23
C GLY A 182 23.03 -3.16 -9.49
N PHE A 183 22.98 -2.32 -8.46
CA PHE A 183 23.64 -1.02 -8.40
C PHE A 183 23.93 -0.65 -6.94
N LYS A 184 24.70 0.42 -6.73
CA LYS A 184 24.97 0.98 -5.40
C LYS A 184 24.40 2.39 -5.32
N ALA A 185 23.78 2.73 -4.20
CA ALA A 185 23.31 4.08 -3.89
C ALA A 185 23.32 4.28 -2.38
N ALA A 186 23.70 5.46 -1.91
CA ALA A 186 23.73 5.85 -0.52
C ALA A 186 24.45 4.85 0.42
N GLY A 187 25.50 4.20 -0.09
CA GLY A 187 26.28 3.19 0.65
C GLY A 187 25.61 1.81 0.81
N VAL A 188 24.55 1.53 0.05
CA VAL A 188 23.79 0.27 0.07
C VAL A 188 23.94 -0.47 -1.25
N ASP A 189 24.02 -1.80 -1.18
CA ASP A 189 23.95 -2.71 -2.33
C ASP A 189 22.49 -3.02 -2.71
N TYR A 190 22.08 -2.66 -3.92
CA TYR A 190 20.75 -2.95 -4.43
C TYR A 190 20.76 -4.11 -5.41
N GLU A 191 19.77 -4.99 -5.27
CA GLU A 191 19.40 -6.00 -6.25
C GLU A 191 18.01 -5.68 -6.79
N VAL A 192 17.84 -5.76 -8.11
CA VAL A 192 16.54 -5.69 -8.78
C VAL A 192 16.29 -7.00 -9.49
N ALA A 193 15.19 -7.66 -9.13
CA ALA A 193 14.75 -8.94 -9.63
C ALA A 193 13.49 -8.73 -10.48
N MET A 194 13.64 -8.72 -11.80
CA MET A 194 12.55 -8.51 -12.76
C MET A 194 12.00 -9.87 -13.23
N TYR A 195 10.79 -10.21 -12.83
CA TYR A 195 10.07 -11.37 -13.32
C TYR A 195 8.97 -10.94 -14.31
N GLY A 196 8.68 -11.80 -15.30
CA GLY A 196 7.64 -11.56 -16.32
C GLY A 196 8.11 -10.82 -17.57
N GLY A 197 9.40 -10.47 -17.66
CA GLY A 197 9.99 -9.71 -18.78
C GLY A 197 9.43 -8.29 -18.90
N GLY A 198 9.67 -7.63 -20.02
CA GLY A 198 9.19 -6.28 -20.29
C GLY A 198 10.15 -5.46 -21.15
N ASN A 199 9.74 -4.24 -21.48
CA ASN A 199 10.51 -3.32 -22.33
C ASN A 199 11.37 -2.32 -21.53
N TYR A 200 11.78 -2.70 -20.32
CA TYR A 200 12.60 -1.86 -19.45
C TYR A 200 14.06 -1.77 -19.92
N ASP A 201 14.69 -0.61 -19.69
CA ASP A 201 16.13 -0.40 -19.83
C ASP A 201 16.82 -0.50 -18.47
N LYS A 202 17.63 -1.54 -18.27
CA LYS A 202 18.33 -1.80 -17.00
C LYS A 202 19.31 -0.69 -16.64
N GLU A 203 20.02 -0.13 -17.61
CA GLU A 203 21.03 0.90 -17.34
C GLU A 203 20.37 2.23 -16.97
N ARG A 204 19.23 2.54 -17.60
CA ARG A 204 18.39 3.67 -17.19
C ARG A 204 17.84 3.48 -15.77
N LEU A 205 17.28 2.31 -15.47
CA LEU A 205 16.74 1.98 -14.15
C LEU A 205 17.79 2.09 -13.04
N LYS A 206 18.97 1.49 -13.22
CA LYS A 206 20.08 1.58 -12.24
C LYS A 206 20.40 3.02 -11.88
N LYS A 207 20.48 3.90 -12.89
CA LYS A 207 20.83 5.31 -12.71
C LYS A 207 19.71 6.08 -12.01
N ASP A 208 18.48 5.92 -12.47
CA ASP A 208 17.36 6.76 -12.03
C ASP A 208 16.81 6.30 -10.67
N MET A 209 16.75 4.98 -10.42
CA MET A 209 16.42 4.46 -9.08
C MET A 209 17.47 4.91 -8.05
N ALA A 210 18.76 4.88 -8.40
CA ALA A 210 19.83 5.38 -7.51
C ALA A 210 19.60 6.85 -7.12
N LYS A 211 19.21 7.72 -8.06
CA LYS A 211 18.92 9.13 -7.74
C LYS A 211 17.77 9.30 -6.74
N ILE A 212 16.70 8.52 -6.88
CA ILE A 212 15.57 8.53 -5.94
C ILE A 212 16.05 8.13 -4.54
N ILE A 213 16.79 7.03 -4.46
CA ILE A 213 17.33 6.51 -3.20
C ILE A 213 18.24 7.52 -2.50
N GLU A 214 19.08 8.25 -3.24
CA GLU A 214 19.93 9.31 -2.69
C GLU A 214 19.09 10.48 -2.13
N VAL A 215 18.04 10.89 -2.84
CA VAL A 215 17.10 11.94 -2.38
C VAL A 215 16.42 11.52 -1.08
N GLU A 216 15.87 10.31 -1.03
CA GLU A 216 15.15 9.81 0.16
C GLU A 216 16.09 9.58 1.34
N THR A 217 17.29 9.06 1.08
CA THR A 217 18.31 8.91 2.12
C THR A 217 18.70 10.26 2.71
N ALA A 218 18.82 11.31 1.89
CA ALA A 218 19.13 12.66 2.39
C ALA A 218 18.03 13.24 3.30
N ILE A 219 16.77 12.84 3.12
CA ILE A 219 15.66 13.24 4.02
C ILE A 219 15.92 12.70 5.43
N TYR A 220 16.23 11.42 5.58
CA TYR A 220 16.46 10.82 6.90
C TYR A 220 17.90 10.98 7.42
N GLY A 221 18.84 11.30 6.54
CA GLY A 221 20.27 11.50 6.83
C GLY A 221 21.09 10.20 6.87
N GLU A 222 20.47 9.03 6.81
CA GLU A 222 21.14 7.74 6.73
C GLU A 222 20.26 6.69 6.05
N ASN A 223 20.87 5.72 5.37
CA ASN A 223 20.22 4.48 4.99
C ASN A 223 20.75 3.35 5.90
N PRO A 224 19.89 2.75 6.76
CA PRO A 224 20.30 1.74 7.73
C PRO A 224 20.57 0.37 7.12
N ASN A 225 20.22 0.14 5.84
CA ASN A 225 20.45 -1.14 5.18
C ASN A 225 21.89 -1.28 4.68
N LYS A 226 22.33 -2.53 4.50
CA LYS A 226 23.57 -2.85 3.75
C LYS A 226 23.28 -3.46 2.38
N ARG A 227 22.16 -4.16 2.30
CA ARG A 227 21.59 -4.69 1.07
C ARG A 227 20.09 -4.44 1.05
N TYR A 228 19.54 -4.16 -0.13
CA TYR A 228 18.10 -4.02 -0.35
C TYR A 228 17.69 -4.70 -1.65
N VAL A 229 16.51 -5.31 -1.69
CA VAL A 229 16.03 -6.07 -2.87
C VAL A 229 14.70 -5.53 -3.38
N PHE A 230 14.65 -5.12 -4.64
CA PHE A 230 13.40 -4.86 -5.36
C PHE A 230 12.99 -6.14 -6.11
N ILE A 231 11.87 -6.74 -5.74
CA ILE A 231 11.25 -7.83 -6.50
C ILE A 231 10.15 -7.20 -7.36
N VAL A 232 10.25 -7.31 -8.68
CA VAL A 232 9.32 -6.65 -9.62
C VAL A 232 8.65 -7.70 -10.49
N HIS A 233 7.34 -7.83 -10.35
CA HIS A 233 6.50 -8.68 -11.17
C HIS A 233 5.85 -7.87 -12.30
N ASN A 234 6.13 -8.26 -13.55
CA ASN A 234 5.65 -7.58 -14.74
C ASN A 234 4.41 -8.29 -15.31
N TYR A 235 3.23 -7.68 -15.10
CA TYR A 235 1.94 -8.21 -15.50
C TYR A 235 1.38 -7.55 -16.77
N LEU A 236 0.42 -8.20 -17.41
CA LEU A 236 -0.33 -7.58 -18.52
C LEU A 236 -1.16 -6.38 -18.03
N LYS A 237 -1.82 -6.55 -16.88
CA LYS A 237 -2.60 -5.53 -16.17
C LYS A 237 -2.44 -5.77 -14.67
N GLY A 238 -2.32 -4.69 -13.90
CA GLY A 238 -2.11 -4.74 -12.46
C GLY A 238 -1.00 -3.78 -12.03
N GLY A 239 -0.98 -3.47 -10.75
CA GLY A 239 0.00 -2.58 -10.14
C GLY A 239 -0.09 -2.62 -8.61
N GLY A 240 0.76 -1.84 -7.96
CA GLY A 240 0.83 -1.71 -6.50
C GLY A 240 2.12 -2.30 -5.94
N GLY A 241 2.42 -1.98 -4.69
CA GLY A 241 3.59 -2.50 -4.00
C GLY A 241 3.27 -3.00 -2.59
N LEU A 242 4.28 -3.63 -2.00
CA LEU A 242 4.30 -3.96 -0.59
C LEU A 242 5.70 -3.75 -0.04
N GLU A 243 5.76 -3.00 1.05
CA GLU A 243 6.98 -2.52 1.65
C GLU A 243 7.56 -3.47 2.69
N HIS A 244 8.89 -3.62 2.69
CA HIS A 244 9.61 -4.45 3.65
C HIS A 244 10.88 -3.75 4.16
N LEU A 245 11.42 -4.19 5.30
CA LEU A 245 12.51 -3.50 6.01
C LEU A 245 13.81 -3.40 5.20
N SER A 246 14.04 -4.39 4.32
CA SER A 246 15.19 -4.48 3.42
C SER A 246 14.81 -5.00 2.02
N SER A 247 13.54 -4.90 1.63
CA SER A 247 13.07 -5.24 0.28
C SER A 247 11.73 -4.59 -0.03
N THR A 248 11.26 -4.74 -1.26
CA THR A 248 9.87 -4.47 -1.62
C THR A 248 9.46 -5.39 -2.77
N VAL A 249 8.15 -5.63 -2.89
CA VAL A 249 7.55 -6.34 -4.03
C VAL A 249 6.70 -5.36 -4.81
N LEU A 250 6.96 -5.22 -6.10
CA LEU A 250 6.30 -4.28 -6.99
C LEU A 250 5.54 -5.04 -8.09
N GLY A 251 4.29 -4.67 -8.33
CA GLY A 251 3.57 -5.01 -9.55
C GLY A 251 3.68 -3.88 -10.55
N ALA A 252 4.13 -4.19 -11.77
CA ALA A 252 4.25 -3.21 -12.85
C ALA A 252 3.59 -3.71 -14.13
N ALA A 253 3.11 -2.77 -14.96
CA ALA A 253 2.67 -3.08 -16.32
C ALA A 253 3.90 -3.46 -17.16
N ARG A 254 3.89 -4.66 -17.74
CA ARG A 254 5.03 -5.28 -18.43
C ARG A 254 5.68 -4.38 -19.48
N ASP A 255 4.86 -3.67 -20.24
CA ASP A 255 5.33 -2.80 -21.32
C ASP A 255 5.19 -1.30 -20.99
N GLY A 256 4.97 -0.97 -19.71
CA GLY A 256 4.78 0.40 -19.23
C GLY A 256 6.02 1.28 -19.29
N TYR A 257 7.22 0.71 -19.46
CA TYR A 257 8.49 1.43 -19.40
C TYR A 257 8.82 2.21 -20.69
N ALA A 258 8.14 1.93 -21.81
CA ALA A 258 8.43 2.56 -23.10
C ALA A 258 7.93 4.00 -23.23
N THR A 259 7.05 4.46 -22.35
CA THR A 259 6.58 5.85 -22.36
C THR A 259 7.13 6.60 -21.16
N GLU A 260 7.45 7.88 -21.31
CA GLU A 260 7.94 8.68 -20.18
C GLU A 260 6.94 8.73 -19.02
N ALA A 261 5.63 8.81 -19.31
CA ALA A 261 4.59 8.79 -18.27
C ALA A 261 4.52 7.45 -17.52
N GLY A 262 4.62 6.32 -18.24
CA GLY A 262 4.61 5.00 -17.60
C GLY A 262 5.90 4.73 -16.82
N TYR A 263 7.05 5.19 -17.34
CA TYR A 263 8.34 5.13 -16.65
C TYR A 263 8.36 6.00 -15.40
N GLU A 264 7.85 7.24 -15.46
CA GLU A 264 7.66 8.13 -14.32
C GLU A 264 6.78 7.48 -13.26
N GLY A 265 5.64 6.89 -13.65
CA GLY A 265 4.75 6.18 -12.75
C GLY A 265 5.44 5.00 -12.04
N PHE A 266 6.28 4.23 -12.76
CA PHE A 266 7.08 3.17 -12.15
C PHE A 266 8.11 3.71 -11.16
N LEU A 267 8.82 4.79 -11.50
CA LEU A 267 9.75 5.45 -10.59
C LEU A 267 9.05 6.02 -9.35
N GLY A 268 7.82 6.53 -9.50
CA GLY A 268 6.96 6.92 -8.38
C GLY A 268 6.65 5.74 -7.46
N LEU A 269 6.31 4.57 -8.02
CA LEU A 269 6.11 3.35 -7.23
C LEU A 269 7.40 2.90 -6.52
N VAL A 270 8.56 2.97 -7.19
CA VAL A 270 9.86 2.69 -6.55
C VAL A 270 10.11 3.63 -5.38
N ALA A 271 9.86 4.94 -5.56
CA ALA A 271 10.01 5.94 -4.51
C ALA A 271 9.07 5.64 -3.32
N HIS A 272 7.79 5.37 -3.60
CA HIS A 272 6.79 5.03 -2.58
C HIS A 272 7.27 3.89 -1.68
N GLU A 273 7.59 2.76 -2.29
CA GLU A 273 7.90 1.55 -1.55
C GLU A 273 9.30 1.59 -0.91
N HIS A 274 10.23 2.34 -1.48
CA HIS A 274 11.54 2.53 -0.88
C HIS A 274 11.51 3.55 0.27
N PHE A 275 10.73 4.64 0.18
CA PHE A 275 10.54 5.58 1.29
C PHE A 275 9.97 4.88 2.54
N HIS A 276 9.14 3.86 2.31
CA HIS A 276 8.62 3.03 3.37
C HIS A 276 9.67 2.31 4.22
N LEU A 277 10.89 2.11 3.71
CA LEU A 277 12.05 1.63 4.47
C LEU A 277 12.19 2.37 5.81
N TRP A 278 11.99 3.69 5.81
CA TRP A 278 11.96 4.49 7.03
C TRP A 278 10.54 4.60 7.57
N ASN A 279 9.56 4.98 6.75
CA ASN A 279 8.16 5.19 7.16
C ASN A 279 7.22 4.29 6.39
N VAL A 280 6.98 3.03 6.75
CA VAL A 280 6.46 2.60 8.05
C VAL A 280 7.28 1.43 8.63
N LYS A 281 8.32 0.97 7.96
CA LYS A 281 9.09 -0.19 8.44
C LYS A 281 9.94 0.12 9.67
N ARG A 282 10.28 1.38 9.94
CA ARG A 282 11.08 1.78 11.12
C ARG A 282 10.32 2.77 11.98
N LEU A 283 10.09 3.97 11.46
CA LEU A 283 9.21 4.97 12.04
C LEU A 283 7.76 4.59 11.77
N ARG A 284 6.99 4.28 12.81
CA ARG A 284 5.61 3.80 12.67
C ARG A 284 4.72 4.15 13.87
N PRO A 285 3.39 4.12 13.72
CA PRO A 285 2.47 4.17 14.85
C PRO A 285 2.75 3.03 15.84
N ILE A 286 2.60 3.30 17.14
CA ILE A 286 2.88 2.32 18.20
C ILE A 286 2.02 1.04 18.09
N ALA A 287 0.82 1.14 17.50
CA ALA A 287 -0.06 -0.01 17.28
C ALA A 287 0.45 -0.98 16.18
N LEU A 288 1.40 -0.55 15.34
CA LEU A 288 1.97 -1.35 14.25
C LEU A 288 3.34 -1.93 14.62
N GLY A 289 3.62 -2.17 15.90
CA GLY A 289 4.88 -2.77 16.33
C GLY A 289 5.06 -2.81 17.85
N PRO A 290 5.17 -4.00 18.47
CA PRO A 290 5.15 -5.35 17.85
C PRO A 290 3.81 -5.66 17.17
N PHE A 291 3.83 -6.49 16.12
CA PHE A 291 2.62 -6.86 15.39
C PHE A 291 1.87 -7.98 16.12
N ASP A 292 0.54 -7.87 16.16
CA ASP A 292 -0.32 -9.01 16.46
C ASP A 292 -0.71 -9.64 15.12
N TYR A 293 -0.15 -10.79 14.80
CA TYR A 293 -0.41 -11.48 13.53
C TYR A 293 -1.75 -12.24 13.51
N GLU A 294 -2.48 -12.28 14.62
CA GLU A 294 -3.74 -13.03 14.77
C GLU A 294 -4.98 -12.15 14.66
N ASN A 295 -4.86 -10.84 14.89
CA ASN A 295 -5.99 -9.89 14.91
C ASN A 295 -5.66 -8.59 14.17
N GLU A 296 -6.67 -7.74 13.98
CA GLU A 296 -6.53 -6.39 13.43
C GLU A 296 -5.73 -5.46 14.37
N ASN A 297 -4.73 -4.77 13.82
CA ASN A 297 -3.97 -3.72 14.51
C ASN A 297 -4.53 -2.33 14.16
N TYR A 298 -5.34 -1.75 15.03
CA TYR A 298 -5.99 -0.46 14.79
C TYR A 298 -5.08 0.74 15.05
N THR A 299 -5.10 1.72 14.14
CA THR A 299 -4.39 2.99 14.29
C THR A 299 -5.10 4.12 13.54
N THR A 300 -5.07 5.33 14.09
CA THR A 300 -5.60 6.54 13.45
C THR A 300 -4.59 7.23 12.54
N ASN A 301 -3.40 6.64 12.35
CA ASN A 301 -2.23 7.34 11.82
C ASN A 301 -1.71 6.76 10.48
N LEU A 302 -2.53 5.99 9.75
CA LEU A 302 -2.14 5.51 8.41
C LEU A 302 -1.95 6.66 7.42
N TRP A 303 -2.64 7.78 7.60
CA TRP A 303 -2.39 8.99 6.80
C TRP A 303 -0.96 9.53 6.94
N ILE A 304 -0.23 9.20 8.02
CA ILE A 304 1.20 9.50 8.15
C ILE A 304 2.01 8.38 7.48
N ALA A 305 1.71 7.12 7.75
CA ALA A 305 2.45 5.98 7.18
C ALA A 305 2.37 5.94 5.65
N GLU A 306 1.19 6.21 5.10
CA GLU A 306 0.81 6.01 3.70
C GLU A 306 0.62 7.35 2.98
N GLY A 307 -0.07 8.29 3.63
CA GLY A 307 -0.32 9.61 3.06
C GLY A 307 0.96 10.45 2.93
N PHE A 308 1.81 10.51 3.97
CA PHE A 308 3.09 11.21 3.81
C PHE A 308 4.01 10.50 2.82
N THR A 309 3.94 9.17 2.74
CA THR A 309 4.70 8.43 1.72
C THR A 309 4.22 8.77 0.31
N ALA A 310 2.90 8.89 0.10
CA ALA A 310 2.30 9.38 -1.15
C ALA A 310 2.55 10.87 -1.45
N TYR A 311 2.91 11.66 -0.44
CA TYR A 311 3.45 13.01 -0.66
C TYR A 311 4.91 12.95 -1.11
N TYR A 312 5.70 12.11 -0.44
CA TYR A 312 7.14 12.00 -0.66
C TYR A 312 7.52 11.23 -1.92
N ASP A 313 6.72 10.29 -2.41
CA ASP A 313 7.05 9.54 -3.63
C ASP A 313 7.18 10.47 -4.86
N ASN A 314 6.15 11.27 -5.12
CA ASN A 314 6.04 12.23 -6.19
C ASN A 314 7.04 13.37 -5.99
N LEU A 315 7.21 13.83 -4.73
CA LEU A 315 8.16 14.88 -4.40
C LEU A 315 9.62 14.40 -4.55
N SER A 316 9.94 13.16 -4.18
CA SER A 316 11.26 12.58 -4.34
C SER A 316 11.62 12.43 -5.80
N VAL A 317 10.70 11.88 -6.62
CA VAL A 317 10.85 11.84 -8.08
C VAL A 317 11.07 13.24 -8.63
N ARG A 318 10.30 14.24 -8.19
CA ARG A 318 10.50 15.63 -8.60
C ARG A 318 11.89 16.16 -8.24
N ARG A 319 12.35 15.91 -7.01
CA ARG A 319 13.64 16.36 -6.48
C ARG A 319 14.85 15.71 -7.15
N THR A 320 14.67 14.61 -7.89
CA THR A 320 15.74 14.05 -8.75
C THR A 320 16.05 14.89 -10.00
N ASN A 321 15.14 15.82 -10.35
CA ASN A 321 15.14 16.57 -11.60
C ASN A 321 15.13 15.69 -12.88
N LEU A 322 14.63 14.46 -12.78
CA LEU A 322 14.37 13.59 -13.94
C LEU A 322 13.15 14.04 -14.74
N PHE A 323 12.15 14.60 -14.05
CA PHE A 323 10.91 15.09 -14.65
C PHE A 323 10.67 16.58 -14.32
N PRO A 324 9.96 17.31 -15.19
CA PRO A 324 9.64 18.72 -14.97
C PRO A 324 8.80 18.99 -13.71
N VAL A 325 8.79 20.23 -13.24
CA VAL A 325 7.95 20.67 -12.10
C VAL A 325 6.47 20.41 -12.36
N GLU A 326 6.06 20.62 -13.60
CA GLU A 326 4.69 20.56 -14.06
C GLU A 326 4.09 19.16 -13.88
N ASN A 327 4.90 18.10 -13.95
CA ASN A 327 4.43 16.73 -13.72
C ASN A 327 4.03 16.54 -12.25
N TYR A 328 4.85 17.03 -11.32
CA TYR A 328 4.54 17.02 -9.89
C TYR A 328 3.30 17.86 -9.56
N LEU A 329 3.19 19.06 -10.13
CA LEU A 329 2.01 19.91 -9.93
C LEU A 329 0.73 19.28 -10.49
N LYS A 330 0.81 18.55 -11.62
CA LYS A 330 -0.31 17.77 -12.16
C LYS A 330 -0.71 16.61 -11.22
N ALA A 331 0.26 15.91 -10.64
CA ALA A 331 -0.01 14.85 -9.67
C ALA A 331 -0.72 15.41 -8.42
N LEU A 332 -0.25 16.54 -7.86
CA LEU A 332 -0.93 17.21 -6.76
C LEU A 332 -2.34 17.68 -7.11
N ALA A 333 -2.53 18.27 -8.29
CA ALA A 333 -3.86 18.67 -8.74
C ALA A 333 -4.80 17.46 -8.89
N ALA A 334 -4.29 16.31 -9.33
CA ALA A 334 -5.06 15.07 -9.38
C ALA A 334 -5.49 14.60 -7.98
N ASP A 335 -4.62 14.71 -6.96
CA ASP A 335 -4.97 14.43 -5.57
C ASP A 335 -6.09 15.37 -5.08
N PHE A 336 -6.00 16.68 -5.34
CA PHE A 336 -7.05 17.63 -4.95
C PHE A 336 -8.38 17.29 -5.62
N ASN A 337 -8.34 16.95 -6.91
CA ASN A 337 -9.51 16.50 -7.65
C ASN A 337 -10.13 15.23 -7.03
N ILE A 338 -9.32 14.26 -6.57
CA ILE A 338 -9.85 13.07 -5.92
C ILE A 338 -10.50 13.42 -4.58
N VAL A 339 -9.83 14.22 -3.75
CA VAL A 339 -10.29 14.57 -2.40
C VAL A 339 -11.61 15.33 -2.45
N ASP A 340 -11.70 16.38 -3.27
CA ASP A 340 -12.86 17.27 -3.28
C ASP A 340 -14.05 16.68 -4.06
N ASN A 341 -13.80 15.78 -5.02
CA ASN A 341 -14.86 15.10 -5.78
C ASN A 341 -15.36 13.81 -5.11
N THR A 342 -14.84 13.44 -3.95
CA THR A 342 -15.30 12.26 -3.20
C THR A 342 -16.31 12.70 -2.14
N PRO A 343 -17.62 12.40 -2.27
CA PRO A 343 -18.61 12.82 -1.28
C PRO A 343 -18.32 12.33 0.14
N GLY A 344 -17.63 11.19 0.29
CA GLY A 344 -17.15 10.68 1.57
C GLY A 344 -16.28 11.65 2.36
N THR A 345 -15.68 12.68 1.74
CA THR A 345 -14.90 13.73 2.43
C THR A 345 -15.74 14.55 3.40
N LYS A 346 -17.06 14.58 3.23
CA LYS A 346 -18.04 15.22 4.13
C LYS A 346 -18.55 14.29 5.24
N VAL A 347 -18.08 13.05 5.28
CA VAL A 347 -18.58 12.00 6.18
C VAL A 347 -17.47 11.42 7.04
N GLN A 348 -16.30 11.15 6.47
CA GLN A 348 -15.22 10.43 7.16
C GLN A 348 -13.99 11.33 7.37
N PRO A 349 -13.62 11.60 8.64
CA PRO A 349 -12.33 12.18 8.98
C PRO A 349 -11.14 11.34 8.54
N LEU A 350 -9.97 11.97 8.35
CA LEU A 350 -8.74 11.30 7.91
C LEU A 350 -8.22 10.29 8.95
N SER A 351 -8.32 10.62 10.23
CA SER A 351 -7.96 9.71 11.32
C SER A 351 -8.88 8.48 11.34
N GLN A 352 -10.18 8.66 11.09
CA GLN A 352 -11.12 7.55 11.02
C GLN A 352 -10.91 6.68 9.78
N ALA A 353 -10.54 7.26 8.63
CA ALA A 353 -10.18 6.49 7.45
C ALA A 353 -9.01 5.53 7.71
N SER A 354 -8.03 5.96 8.51
CA SER A 354 -6.94 5.10 8.96
C SER A 354 -7.44 3.98 9.88
N PHE A 355 -8.29 4.30 10.85
CA PHE A 355 -8.81 3.35 11.83
C PHE A 355 -9.68 2.26 11.17
N ASP A 356 -10.58 2.69 10.27
CA ASP A 356 -11.52 1.82 9.56
C ASP A 356 -10.90 1.12 8.33
N ALA A 357 -9.59 1.23 8.09
CA ALA A 357 -8.94 0.65 6.92
C ALA A 357 -9.29 -0.83 6.71
N TRP A 358 -9.31 -1.60 7.81
CA TRP A 358 -9.66 -3.02 7.87
C TRP A 358 -11.03 -3.39 7.29
N ILE A 359 -11.98 -2.45 7.32
CA ILE A 359 -13.40 -2.69 6.97
C ILE A 359 -13.91 -1.82 5.83
N LYS A 360 -13.37 -0.62 5.62
CA LYS A 360 -13.82 0.32 4.59
C LYS A 360 -12.83 0.36 3.42
N SER A 361 -11.58 0.72 3.69
CA SER A 361 -10.58 0.90 2.62
C SER A 361 -10.20 -0.42 1.94
N TYR A 362 -10.05 -1.51 2.71
CA TYR A 362 -9.68 -2.83 2.17
C TYR A 362 -10.86 -3.71 1.79
N ARG A 363 -12.10 -3.27 2.05
CA ARG A 363 -13.33 -3.96 1.62
C ARG A 363 -14.30 -2.97 0.98
N PRO A 364 -13.90 -2.31 -0.12
CA PRO A 364 -14.74 -1.32 -0.78
C PRO A 364 -15.96 -1.99 -1.40
N ASP A 365 -17.05 -1.23 -1.42
CA ASP A 365 -18.33 -1.55 -2.03
C ASP A 365 -18.81 -0.37 -2.90
N GLU A 366 -19.99 -0.49 -3.49
CA GLU A 366 -20.57 0.55 -4.35
C GLU A 366 -20.82 1.89 -3.63
N ASN A 367 -20.94 1.88 -2.30
CA ASN A 367 -21.25 3.05 -1.49
C ASN A 367 -20.02 3.66 -0.80
N THR A 368 -18.85 3.05 -0.97
CA THR A 368 -17.58 3.52 -0.40
C THR A 368 -17.27 4.95 -0.82
N ILE A 369 -17.50 5.31 -2.08
CA ILE A 369 -17.30 6.69 -2.57
C ILE A 369 -18.13 7.75 -1.80
N ASN A 370 -19.28 7.35 -1.27
CA ASN A 370 -20.19 8.26 -0.56
C ASN A 370 -19.94 8.37 0.94
N THR A 371 -19.07 7.51 1.49
CA THR A 371 -18.95 7.30 2.93
C THR A 371 -17.50 7.19 3.43
N SER A 372 -16.54 7.12 2.51
CA SER A 372 -15.13 6.92 2.82
C SER A 372 -14.24 7.82 1.97
N ILE A 373 -13.03 8.04 2.46
CA ILE A 373 -11.95 8.72 1.74
C ILE A 373 -10.70 7.86 1.64
N SER A 374 -9.81 8.23 0.72
CA SER A 374 -8.46 7.69 0.67
C SER A 374 -7.57 8.41 1.68
N TYR A 375 -7.06 7.69 2.68
CA TYR A 375 -6.03 8.22 3.58
C TYR A 375 -4.67 8.39 2.89
N TYR A 376 -4.49 7.83 1.68
CA TYR A 376 -3.34 8.13 0.81
C TYR A 376 -3.48 9.52 0.20
N ASN A 377 -4.55 9.78 -0.57
CA ASN A 377 -4.69 11.05 -1.31
C ASN A 377 -4.89 12.23 -0.34
N LYS A 378 -5.82 12.14 0.62
CA LYS A 378 -6.00 13.22 1.61
C LYS A 378 -4.79 13.35 2.54
N GLY A 379 -4.11 12.25 2.86
CA GLY A 379 -2.87 12.29 3.64
C GLY A 379 -1.70 12.92 2.89
N SER A 380 -1.58 12.69 1.58
CA SER A 380 -0.60 13.33 0.68
C SER A 380 -0.81 14.85 0.67
N VAL A 381 -2.06 15.27 0.47
CA VAL A 381 -2.46 16.68 0.56
C VAL A 381 -2.06 17.27 1.91
N VAL A 382 -2.44 16.63 3.02
CA VAL A 382 -2.09 17.09 4.37
C VAL A 382 -0.57 17.17 4.57
N GLY A 383 0.20 16.22 4.05
CA GLY A 383 1.66 16.26 4.03
C GLY A 383 2.19 17.51 3.35
N MET A 384 1.65 17.86 2.18
CA MET A 384 1.98 19.10 1.48
C MET A 384 1.60 20.35 2.31
N LEU A 385 0.40 20.40 2.90
CA LEU A 385 -0.02 21.55 3.72
C LEU A 385 0.95 21.77 4.89
N MET A 386 1.31 20.70 5.60
CA MET A 386 2.24 20.77 6.72
C MET A 386 3.64 21.19 6.27
N ASP A 387 4.15 20.66 5.15
CA ASP A 387 5.47 21.03 4.65
C ASP A 387 5.53 22.51 4.26
N LEU A 388 4.56 23.00 3.48
CA LEU A 388 4.50 24.41 3.07
C LEU A 388 4.33 25.35 4.25
N GLU A 389 3.53 24.99 5.24
CA GLU A 389 3.35 25.79 6.47
C GLU A 389 4.66 25.87 7.28
N ILE A 390 5.37 24.75 7.47
CA ILE A 390 6.69 24.73 8.16
C ILE A 390 7.72 25.57 7.39
N ILE A 391 7.79 25.40 6.07
CA ILE A 391 8.75 26.14 5.24
C ILE A 391 8.46 27.65 5.31
N ASN A 392 7.18 28.04 5.24
CA ASN A 392 6.76 29.43 5.35
C ASN A 392 7.12 30.03 6.72
N ASP A 393 6.68 29.39 7.81
CA ASP A 393 6.83 29.92 9.17
C ASP A 393 8.29 30.04 9.59
N THR A 394 9.13 29.12 9.09
CA THR A 394 10.58 29.13 9.36
C THR A 394 11.38 29.90 8.31
N LYS A 395 10.71 30.62 7.39
CA LYS A 395 11.35 31.43 6.33
C LYS A 395 12.35 30.62 5.48
N GLY A 396 12.01 29.37 5.17
CA GLY A 396 12.82 28.46 4.37
C GLY A 396 13.84 27.61 5.16
N ALA A 397 13.95 27.80 6.48
CA ALA A 397 14.96 27.10 7.27
C ALA A 397 14.63 25.61 7.43
N LYS A 398 13.37 25.26 7.69
CA LYS A 398 12.90 23.89 7.97
C LYS A 398 11.84 23.43 6.99
N SER A 399 11.61 22.13 6.94
CA SER A 399 10.56 21.47 6.16
C SER A 399 10.03 20.25 6.90
N LEU A 400 9.03 19.57 6.33
CA LEU A 400 8.56 18.28 6.81
C LEU A 400 9.71 17.24 6.85
N ASP A 401 10.74 17.40 6.02
CA ASP A 401 11.96 16.57 6.07
C ASP A 401 12.61 16.58 7.45
N ASP A 402 12.68 17.77 8.09
CA ASP A 402 13.25 17.92 9.43
C ASP A 402 12.38 17.22 10.48
N VAL A 403 11.05 17.24 10.32
CA VAL A 403 10.11 16.53 11.19
C VAL A 403 10.31 15.02 11.05
N MET A 404 10.27 14.48 9.82
CA MET A 404 10.43 13.04 9.57
C MET A 404 11.77 12.52 10.11
N ARG A 405 12.86 13.28 9.90
CA ARG A 405 14.18 12.97 10.46
C ARG A 405 14.17 12.99 11.99
N TYR A 406 13.56 14.00 12.61
CA TYR A 406 13.45 14.07 14.06
C TYR A 406 12.66 12.90 14.63
N MET A 407 11.50 12.61 14.05
CA MET A 407 10.63 11.53 14.49
C MET A 407 11.32 10.16 14.36
N TYR A 408 12.00 9.91 13.23
CA TYR A 408 12.81 8.71 13.04
C TYR A 408 13.91 8.57 14.10
N ASN A 409 14.68 9.63 14.36
CA ASN A 409 15.75 9.60 15.35
C ASN A 409 15.22 9.40 16.79
N GLU A 410 14.20 10.16 17.17
CA GLU A 410 13.66 10.15 18.54
C GLU A 410 12.95 8.83 18.86
N TYR A 411 12.02 8.41 18.00
CA TYR A 411 11.14 7.28 18.33
C TYR A 411 11.75 5.94 17.96
N TYR A 412 12.30 5.82 16.74
CA TYR A 412 12.87 4.56 16.30
C TYR A 412 14.29 4.34 16.86
N LYS A 413 15.21 5.29 16.72
CA LYS A 413 16.62 5.06 17.14
C LYS A 413 16.82 5.17 18.65
N VAL A 414 16.31 6.23 19.28
CA VAL A 414 16.50 6.49 20.71
C VAL A 414 15.52 5.68 21.56
N LYS A 415 14.21 5.84 21.34
CA LYS A 415 13.18 5.15 22.15
C LYS A 415 12.92 3.70 21.75
N LYS A 416 13.34 3.27 20.55
CA LYS A 416 13.17 1.90 20.03
C LYS A 416 11.72 1.41 20.02
N ARG A 417 10.79 2.30 19.68
CA ARG A 417 9.36 2.01 19.57
C ARG A 417 8.66 2.91 18.55
N GLY A 418 7.41 2.59 18.23
CA GLY A 418 6.56 3.48 17.46
C GLY A 418 6.16 4.77 18.23
N TYR A 419 5.55 5.71 17.51
CA TYR A 419 5.02 6.96 18.06
C TYR A 419 3.51 6.85 18.34
N THR A 420 3.03 7.64 19.30
CA THR A 420 1.59 7.94 19.45
C THR A 420 1.18 9.13 18.59
N ASP A 421 -0.12 9.31 18.32
CA ASP A 421 -0.64 10.47 17.58
C ASP A 421 -0.20 11.81 18.22
N ALA A 422 -0.39 11.95 19.55
CA ALA A 422 0.03 13.14 20.28
C ALA A 422 1.54 13.42 20.18
N GLU A 423 2.36 12.37 20.20
CA GLU A 423 3.81 12.49 20.04
C GLU A 423 4.21 12.95 18.64
N PHE A 424 3.53 12.48 17.60
CA PHE A 424 3.78 12.94 16.23
C PHE A 424 3.35 14.39 16.03
N LYS A 425 2.16 14.74 16.52
CA LYS A 425 1.68 16.12 16.52
C LYS A 425 2.66 17.08 17.20
N ALA A 426 3.11 16.75 18.41
CA ALA A 426 4.10 17.56 19.13
C ALA A 426 5.43 17.67 18.35
N GLY A 427 5.80 16.62 17.61
CA GLY A 427 6.91 16.64 16.67
C GLY A 427 6.73 17.68 15.56
N VAL A 428 5.56 17.77 14.93
CA VAL A 428 5.27 18.78 13.90
C VAL A 428 5.25 20.19 14.51
N GLU A 429 4.57 20.39 15.65
CA GLU A 429 4.45 21.67 16.34
C GLU A 429 5.81 22.26 16.72
N LYS A 430 6.76 21.40 17.12
CA LYS A 430 8.14 21.79 17.41
C LYS A 430 8.84 22.48 16.23
N PHE A 431 8.60 22.03 15.00
CA PHE A 431 9.23 22.60 13.81
C PHE A 431 8.41 23.73 13.18
N ALA A 432 7.09 23.67 13.27
CA ALA A 432 6.21 24.75 12.84
C ALA A 432 6.31 25.97 13.78
N GLY A 433 6.70 25.77 15.04
CA GLY A 433 6.79 26.84 16.04
C GLY A 433 5.43 27.34 16.52
N LYS A 434 4.37 26.56 16.34
CA LYS A 434 2.99 26.89 16.71
C LYS A 434 2.17 25.64 17.02
N ASN A 435 1.07 25.85 17.75
CA ASN A 435 0.07 24.83 18.05
C ASN A 435 -0.75 24.47 16.79
N LEU A 436 -1.11 23.19 16.65
CA LEU A 436 -1.84 22.64 15.52
C LEU A 436 -3.20 22.06 15.90
N ASP A 437 -3.80 22.45 17.03
CA ASP A 437 -5.12 21.99 17.46
C ASP A 437 -6.20 22.28 16.41
N ASP A 438 -6.27 23.50 15.90
CA ASP A 438 -7.24 23.89 14.87
C ASP A 438 -7.01 23.14 13.54
N PHE A 439 -5.75 22.95 13.15
CA PHE A 439 -5.40 22.17 11.96
C PHE A 439 -5.87 20.71 12.10
N TYR A 440 -5.61 20.09 13.26
CA TYR A 440 -6.05 18.72 13.53
C TYR A 440 -7.57 18.61 13.59
N ALA A 441 -8.23 19.57 14.26
CA ALA A 441 -9.68 19.61 14.36
C ALA A 441 -10.35 19.68 12.98
N LYS A 442 -9.79 20.46 12.05
CA LYS A 442 -10.35 20.64 10.69
C LYS A 442 -10.00 19.51 9.74
N TYR A 443 -8.72 19.18 9.61
CA TYR A 443 -8.24 18.38 8.48
C TYR A 443 -7.93 16.92 8.83
N ILE A 444 -7.67 16.62 10.10
CA ILE A 444 -7.34 15.26 10.55
C ILE A 444 -8.58 14.57 11.15
N ASN A 445 -9.21 15.24 12.11
CA ASN A 445 -10.35 14.76 12.87
C ASN A 445 -11.69 15.36 12.42
N GLY A 446 -11.64 16.30 11.48
CA GLY A 446 -12.81 16.97 10.90
C GLY A 446 -12.98 16.68 9.40
N VAL A 447 -13.94 17.38 8.82
CA VAL A 447 -14.38 17.24 7.42
C VAL A 447 -14.45 18.61 6.71
N ASP A 448 -13.79 19.61 7.27
CA ASP A 448 -13.71 20.96 6.72
C ASP A 448 -13.04 20.94 5.34
N ASP A 449 -13.45 21.87 4.47
CA ASP A 449 -12.83 22.08 3.17
C ASP A 449 -11.40 22.61 3.31
N ILE A 450 -10.52 22.14 2.45
CA ILE A 450 -9.10 22.51 2.45
C ILE A 450 -8.92 23.81 1.65
N ASP A 451 -8.36 24.83 2.28
CA ASP A 451 -7.95 26.06 1.59
C ASP A 451 -6.59 25.87 0.89
N TYR A 452 -6.59 25.23 -0.29
CA TYR A 452 -5.37 24.96 -1.04
C TYR A 452 -4.58 26.23 -1.39
N ASN A 453 -5.28 27.33 -1.68
CA ASN A 453 -4.68 28.59 -2.12
C ASN A 453 -3.91 29.28 -0.99
N LYS A 454 -4.34 29.15 0.27
CA LYS A 454 -3.54 29.59 1.43
C LYS A 454 -2.13 28.98 1.40
N TYR A 455 -2.03 27.65 1.29
CA TYR A 455 -0.75 26.94 1.44
C TYR A 455 0.11 27.04 0.18
N LEU A 456 -0.46 26.82 -1.01
CA LEU A 456 0.28 26.96 -2.27
C LEU A 456 0.69 28.41 -2.54
N GLY A 457 -0.07 29.37 -2.01
CA GLY A 457 0.28 30.79 -2.02
C GLY A 457 1.63 31.07 -1.36
N TYR A 458 2.04 30.29 -0.35
CA TYR A 458 3.37 30.41 0.26
C TYR A 458 4.50 30.10 -0.72
N ALA A 459 4.28 29.24 -1.72
CA ALA A 459 5.24 28.93 -2.77
C ALA A 459 4.99 29.72 -4.07
N GLY A 460 4.11 30.72 -4.06
CA GLY A 460 3.74 31.51 -5.23
C GLY A 460 2.97 30.73 -6.28
N TYR A 461 2.24 29.69 -5.88
CA TYR A 461 1.31 28.97 -6.74
C TYR A 461 -0.12 29.30 -6.36
N LYS A 462 -1.04 29.09 -7.30
CA LYS A 462 -2.48 29.12 -7.03
C LYS A 462 -3.17 27.95 -7.73
N VAL A 463 -4.25 27.49 -7.12
CA VAL A 463 -5.17 26.50 -7.66
C VAL A 463 -6.28 27.23 -8.41
N VAL A 464 -6.53 26.80 -9.64
CA VAL A 464 -7.63 27.28 -10.48
C VAL A 464 -8.62 26.14 -10.67
N ASP A 465 -9.89 26.38 -10.38
CA ASP A 465 -10.99 25.46 -10.65
C ASP A 465 -11.58 25.77 -12.03
N GLU A 466 -11.31 24.92 -13.00
CA GLU A 466 -11.84 25.06 -14.36
C GLU A 466 -13.38 24.93 -14.41
N TYR A 467 -13.98 24.36 -13.36
CA TYR A 467 -15.43 24.24 -13.24
C TYR A 467 -16.05 25.31 -12.33
N GLU A 468 -15.26 26.30 -11.88
CA GLU A 468 -15.81 27.44 -11.15
C GLU A 468 -16.84 28.18 -12.01
N GLY A 469 -18.02 28.45 -11.42
CA GLY A 469 -19.13 29.09 -12.13
C GLY A 469 -19.86 28.21 -13.14
N LEU A 470 -19.40 26.98 -13.42
CA LEU A 470 -20.09 26.06 -14.34
C LEU A 470 -21.50 25.75 -13.83
N ASN A 471 -22.52 26.00 -14.65
CA ASN A 471 -23.92 25.71 -14.37
C ASN A 471 -24.46 24.60 -15.28
N ALA A 472 -23.82 23.43 -15.23
CA ALA A 472 -24.21 22.25 -15.99
C ALA A 472 -24.98 21.25 -15.12
N PRO A 473 -25.98 20.53 -15.66
CA PRO A 473 -26.62 19.43 -14.96
C PRO A 473 -25.70 18.21 -14.87
N ASP A 474 -25.88 17.40 -13.82
CA ASP A 474 -25.25 16.08 -13.72
C ASP A 474 -26.20 15.07 -13.07
N LEU A 475 -26.19 13.83 -13.55
CA LEU A 475 -26.91 12.74 -12.90
C LEU A 475 -26.17 12.27 -11.64
N GLY A 476 -24.83 12.33 -11.63
CA GLY A 476 -24.00 11.80 -10.56
C GLY A 476 -23.94 10.27 -10.55
N LEU A 477 -23.94 9.66 -11.74
CA LEU A 477 -23.84 8.22 -11.93
C LEU A 477 -22.42 7.84 -12.35
N ARG A 478 -21.95 6.71 -11.85
CA ARG A 478 -20.87 5.94 -12.49
C ARG A 478 -21.48 4.69 -13.09
N THR A 479 -21.18 4.41 -14.35
CA THR A 479 -21.72 3.26 -15.08
C THR A 479 -20.61 2.34 -15.59
N THR A 480 -20.96 1.08 -15.79
CA THR A 480 -20.11 0.07 -16.41
C THR A 480 -20.95 -0.76 -17.39
N THR A 481 -20.31 -1.35 -18.40
CA THR A 481 -21.00 -2.21 -19.37
C THR A 481 -20.85 -3.67 -18.97
N VAL A 482 -21.97 -4.35 -18.71
CA VAL A 482 -22.01 -5.78 -18.37
C VAL A 482 -22.89 -6.49 -19.38
N ALA A 483 -22.32 -7.45 -20.13
CA ALA A 483 -23.03 -8.19 -21.19
C ALA A 483 -23.76 -7.27 -22.20
N GLY A 484 -23.12 -6.17 -22.59
CA GLY A 484 -23.68 -5.18 -23.53
C GLY A 484 -24.70 -4.20 -22.93
N LYS A 485 -24.97 -4.27 -21.62
CA LYS A 485 -25.94 -3.42 -20.93
C LYS A 485 -25.25 -2.38 -20.05
N LEU A 486 -25.72 -1.14 -20.10
CA LEU A 486 -25.20 -0.04 -19.29
C LEU A 486 -25.76 -0.15 -17.86
N LYS A 487 -24.92 -0.62 -16.93
CA LYS A 487 -25.26 -0.81 -15.53
C LYS A 487 -24.76 0.33 -14.66
N VAL A 488 -25.57 0.77 -13.70
CA VAL A 488 -25.16 1.71 -12.66
C VAL A 488 -24.24 1.00 -11.68
N ALA A 489 -23.00 1.48 -11.58
CA ALA A 489 -21.96 0.97 -10.69
C ALA A 489 -21.86 1.78 -9.38
N ALA A 490 -22.17 3.08 -9.41
CA ALA A 490 -22.26 3.91 -8.23
C ALA A 490 -23.23 5.07 -8.46
N VAL A 491 -23.84 5.54 -7.38
CA VAL A 491 -24.72 6.72 -7.35
C VAL A 491 -24.15 7.68 -6.32
N LEU A 492 -23.77 8.88 -6.73
CA LEU A 492 -23.12 9.85 -5.86
C LEU A 492 -24.14 10.51 -4.93
N ARG A 493 -23.81 10.61 -3.64
CA ARG A 493 -24.68 11.18 -2.61
C ARG A 493 -25.08 12.62 -2.96
N GLY A 494 -26.39 12.90 -2.91
CA GLY A 494 -26.92 14.25 -3.07
C GLY A 494 -27.04 14.73 -4.52
N THR A 495 -26.74 13.89 -5.51
CA THR A 495 -26.94 14.21 -6.93
C THR A 495 -28.36 13.86 -7.41
N SER A 496 -28.69 14.23 -8.65
CA SER A 496 -30.00 13.99 -9.27
C SER A 496 -30.44 12.53 -9.15
N ALA A 497 -29.56 11.59 -9.53
CA ALA A 497 -29.83 10.16 -9.47
C ALA A 497 -30.11 9.66 -8.05
N TRP A 498 -29.38 10.18 -7.06
CA TRP A 498 -29.57 9.83 -5.63
C TRP A 498 -30.94 10.29 -5.12
N VAL A 499 -31.31 11.55 -5.42
CA VAL A 499 -32.55 12.15 -4.92
C VAL A 499 -33.78 11.45 -5.50
N ASP A 500 -33.76 11.15 -6.80
CA ASP A 500 -34.92 10.62 -7.50
C ASP A 500 -34.90 9.09 -7.67
N GLY A 501 -33.97 8.41 -7.00
CA GLY A 501 -34.06 6.97 -6.72
C GLY A 501 -33.56 6.03 -7.82
N ILE A 502 -32.60 6.46 -8.65
CA ILE A 502 -31.78 5.54 -9.46
C ILE A 502 -30.82 4.82 -8.50
N ASN A 503 -30.70 3.51 -8.64
CA ASN A 503 -29.90 2.67 -7.75
C ASN A 503 -28.75 1.97 -8.48
N VAL A 504 -27.74 1.57 -7.69
CA VAL A 504 -26.72 0.63 -8.15
C VAL A 504 -27.38 -0.67 -8.62
N ASN A 505 -26.80 -1.28 -9.66
CA ASN A 505 -27.30 -2.46 -10.38
C ASN A 505 -28.52 -2.22 -11.28
N ASP A 506 -29.11 -1.03 -11.28
CA ASP A 506 -30.04 -0.65 -12.34
C ASP A 506 -29.35 -0.74 -13.70
N GLU A 507 -30.04 -1.32 -14.69
CA GLU A 507 -29.67 -1.12 -16.10
C GLU A 507 -30.35 0.16 -16.59
N LEU A 508 -29.53 1.11 -17.03
CA LEU A 508 -30.03 2.34 -17.63
C LEU A 508 -30.48 2.01 -19.07
N VAL A 509 -31.77 2.15 -19.35
CA VAL A 509 -32.37 1.77 -20.64
C VAL A 509 -32.48 2.97 -21.57
N SER A 510 -33.08 4.06 -21.08
CA SER A 510 -33.24 5.29 -21.86
C SER A 510 -33.44 6.51 -20.97
N VAL A 511 -33.18 7.68 -21.55
CA VAL A 511 -33.47 9.00 -20.97
C VAL A 511 -34.30 9.77 -22.00
N ASP A 512 -35.50 10.22 -21.61
CA ASP A 512 -36.46 10.89 -22.50
C ASP A 512 -36.72 10.12 -23.81
N GLY A 513 -36.71 8.79 -23.74
CA GLY A 513 -36.92 7.90 -24.89
C GLY A 513 -35.67 7.64 -25.74
N VAL A 514 -34.54 8.30 -25.46
CA VAL A 514 -33.25 8.05 -26.14
C VAL A 514 -32.54 6.88 -25.47
N PRO A 515 -32.16 5.81 -26.20
CA PRO A 515 -31.44 4.66 -25.63
C PRO A 515 -30.14 5.07 -24.93
N ALA A 516 -29.93 4.52 -23.74
CA ALA A 516 -28.79 4.90 -22.92
C ALA A 516 -27.49 4.20 -23.35
N THR A 517 -26.52 4.99 -23.78
CA THR A 517 -25.17 4.52 -24.16
C THR A 517 -24.09 5.11 -23.25
N ASP A 518 -24.21 6.38 -22.88
CA ASP A 518 -23.40 7.09 -21.90
C ASP A 518 -24.30 8.07 -21.13
N PRO A 519 -24.38 8.01 -19.78
CA PRO A 519 -25.22 8.93 -19.02
C PRO A 519 -24.91 10.41 -19.25
N LYS A 520 -23.66 10.75 -19.59
CA LYS A 520 -23.26 12.15 -19.82
C LYS A 520 -23.88 12.73 -21.09
N THR A 521 -23.83 11.98 -22.18
CA THR A 521 -24.34 12.45 -23.48
C THR A 521 -25.87 12.51 -23.50
N LEU A 522 -26.54 11.71 -22.67
CA LEU A 522 -28.01 11.68 -22.58
C LEU A 522 -28.62 12.94 -21.98
N ILE A 523 -27.82 13.75 -21.29
CA ILE A 523 -28.27 15.03 -20.72
C ILE A 523 -27.66 16.24 -21.45
N ASP A 524 -27.01 16.02 -22.60
CA ASP A 524 -26.48 17.10 -23.42
C ASP A 524 -27.60 18.07 -23.85
N GLY A 525 -27.36 19.37 -23.68
CA GLY A 525 -28.33 20.42 -23.99
C GLY A 525 -29.43 20.62 -22.95
N LYS A 526 -29.48 19.80 -21.88
CA LYS A 526 -30.40 19.99 -20.73
C LYS A 526 -29.85 21.05 -19.77
N GLN A 527 -30.73 21.57 -18.92
CA GLN A 527 -30.41 22.59 -17.92
C GLN A 527 -30.66 22.11 -16.48
N VAL A 528 -30.01 22.77 -15.53
CA VAL A 528 -30.31 22.58 -14.10
C VAL A 528 -31.78 22.93 -13.84
N GLY A 529 -32.51 22.02 -13.21
CA GLY A 529 -33.94 22.11 -12.93
C GLY A 529 -34.83 21.38 -13.93
N ASP A 530 -34.31 20.97 -15.09
CA ASP A 530 -35.06 20.16 -16.05
C ASP A 530 -35.51 18.84 -15.43
N LYS A 531 -36.71 18.39 -15.78
CA LYS A 531 -37.25 17.09 -15.39
C LYS A 531 -37.19 16.16 -16.59
N ILE A 532 -36.44 15.08 -16.45
CA ILE A 532 -36.27 14.03 -17.46
C ILE A 532 -36.93 12.73 -17.00
N GLN A 533 -37.30 11.87 -17.94
CA GLN A 533 -37.80 10.53 -17.65
C GLN A 533 -36.70 9.51 -17.89
N VAL A 534 -36.25 8.86 -16.83
CA VAL A 534 -35.21 7.83 -16.88
C VAL A 534 -35.85 6.45 -16.77
N VAL A 535 -35.70 5.63 -17.81
CA VAL A 535 -36.16 4.25 -17.79
C VAL A 535 -35.01 3.35 -17.33
N VAL A 536 -35.27 2.56 -16.29
CA VAL A 536 -34.31 1.58 -15.77
C VAL A 536 -34.93 0.17 -15.71
N MET A 537 -34.10 -0.86 -15.86
CA MET A 537 -34.46 -2.22 -15.44
C MET A 537 -33.84 -2.51 -14.07
N ARG A 538 -34.71 -2.71 -13.08
CA ARG A 538 -34.35 -3.10 -11.71
C ARG A 538 -34.92 -4.47 -11.42
N ASP A 539 -34.05 -5.43 -11.15
CA ASP A 539 -34.47 -6.80 -10.83
C ASP A 539 -35.46 -7.39 -11.86
N GLY A 540 -35.18 -7.17 -13.15
CA GLY A 540 -36.03 -7.63 -14.25
C GLY A 540 -37.32 -6.81 -14.48
N ARG A 541 -37.61 -5.80 -13.65
CA ARG A 541 -38.77 -4.91 -13.80
C ARG A 541 -38.37 -3.57 -14.40
N GLN A 542 -39.12 -3.13 -15.41
CA GLN A 542 -38.99 -1.77 -15.94
C GLN A 542 -39.62 -0.76 -14.98
N LEU A 543 -38.86 0.28 -14.66
CA LEU A 543 -39.31 1.46 -13.92
C LEU A 543 -39.06 2.71 -14.76
N THR A 544 -39.97 3.67 -14.68
CA THR A 544 -39.78 5.00 -15.25
C THR A 544 -39.69 5.99 -14.09
N LEU A 545 -38.52 6.61 -13.94
CA LEU A 545 -38.19 7.50 -12.83
C LEU A 545 -38.15 8.95 -13.34
N PRO A 546 -39.00 9.86 -12.80
CA PRO A 546 -38.88 11.28 -13.07
C PRO A 546 -37.68 11.83 -12.31
N VAL A 547 -36.64 12.27 -13.01
CA VAL A 547 -35.41 12.81 -12.41
C VAL A 547 -35.31 14.30 -12.67
N THR A 548 -35.10 15.08 -11.62
CA THR A 548 -34.82 16.52 -11.69
C THR A 548 -33.31 16.72 -11.73
N LEU A 549 -32.82 17.36 -12.79
CA LEU A 549 -31.39 17.59 -12.98
C LEU A 549 -30.87 18.66 -12.02
N LEU A 550 -30.00 18.24 -11.10
CA LEU A 550 -29.26 19.10 -10.19
C LEU A 550 -27.94 19.55 -10.81
N LYS A 551 -27.43 20.67 -10.28
CA LYS A 551 -26.15 21.25 -10.68
C LYS A 551 -25.00 20.30 -10.35
N VAL A 552 -24.06 20.16 -11.27
CA VAL A 552 -22.79 19.47 -11.03
C VAL A 552 -22.01 20.15 -9.90
N THR A 553 -21.49 19.34 -8.96
CA THR A 553 -20.67 19.82 -7.84
C THR A 553 -19.20 19.43 -7.99
N LEU A 554 -18.83 18.81 -9.11
CA LEU A 554 -17.47 18.37 -9.39
C LEU A 554 -16.53 19.57 -9.58
N LYS A 555 -15.29 19.35 -9.18
CA LYS A 555 -14.14 20.24 -9.26
C LYS A 555 -13.16 19.74 -10.31
N LYS A 556 -12.52 20.67 -11.02
CA LYS A 556 -11.43 20.36 -11.93
C LYS A 556 -10.29 21.34 -11.74
N TYR A 557 -9.36 20.96 -10.89
CA TYR A 557 -8.21 21.76 -10.51
C TYR A 557 -7.03 21.58 -11.46
N HIS A 558 -6.34 22.69 -11.71
CA HIS A 558 -4.93 22.73 -12.08
C HIS A 558 -4.19 23.75 -11.21
N ILE A 559 -2.86 23.64 -11.16
CA ILE A 559 -2.00 24.54 -10.39
C ILE A 559 -1.17 25.38 -11.36
N GLU A 560 -1.16 26.69 -11.17
CA GLU A 560 -0.33 27.61 -11.95
C GLU A 560 0.50 28.53 -11.06
N SER A 561 1.64 29.01 -11.58
CA SER A 561 2.46 30.01 -10.88
C SER A 561 1.74 31.36 -10.91
N VAL A 562 1.82 32.10 -9.81
CA VAL A 562 1.42 33.52 -9.82
C VAL A 562 2.35 34.32 -10.74
N THR A 563 1.80 35.40 -11.30
CA THR A 563 2.57 36.41 -12.03
C THR A 563 3.51 37.09 -11.04
N GLU A 564 4.82 37.00 -11.26
CA GLU A 564 5.87 37.61 -10.42
C GLU A 564 5.86 37.15 -8.94
N PRO A 565 6.25 35.90 -8.64
CA PRO A 565 6.35 35.43 -7.26
C PRO A 565 7.36 36.27 -6.46
N THR A 566 6.97 36.66 -5.24
CA THR A 566 7.82 37.42 -4.32
C THR A 566 9.09 36.65 -3.93
N ALA A 567 10.10 37.35 -3.43
CA ALA A 567 11.33 36.71 -2.94
C ALA A 567 11.05 35.66 -1.85
N SER A 568 10.13 35.92 -0.92
CA SER A 568 9.71 34.97 0.11
C SER A 568 9.04 33.73 -0.50
N GLN A 569 8.15 33.92 -1.48
CA GLN A 569 7.52 32.80 -2.18
C GLN A 569 8.53 31.94 -2.92
N MET A 570 9.52 32.55 -3.55
CA MET A 570 10.59 31.83 -4.23
C MET A 570 11.49 31.07 -3.24
N THR A 571 11.74 31.60 -2.05
CA THR A 571 12.45 30.87 -0.99
C THR A 571 11.71 29.60 -0.62
N VAL A 572 10.39 29.67 -0.40
CA VAL A 572 9.56 28.51 -0.08
C VAL A 572 9.57 27.51 -1.24
N ARG A 573 9.32 27.97 -2.46
CA ARG A 573 9.30 27.14 -3.68
C ARG A 573 10.59 26.38 -3.89
N LYS A 574 11.74 27.06 -3.78
CA LYS A 574 13.07 26.45 -3.94
C LYS A 574 13.36 25.43 -2.86
N LYS A 575 12.99 25.71 -1.61
CA LYS A 575 13.14 24.76 -0.50
C LYS A 575 12.28 23.50 -0.71
N TRP A 576 11.01 23.71 -1.08
CA TRP A 576 10.03 22.64 -1.28
C TRP A 576 10.41 21.71 -2.43
N LEU A 577 10.61 22.28 -3.63
CA LEU A 577 10.83 21.54 -4.88
C LEU A 577 12.30 21.20 -5.17
N LYS A 578 13.25 21.73 -4.38
CA LYS A 578 14.70 21.62 -4.61
C LYS A 578 15.12 22.12 -6.01
N ILE A 579 14.75 23.37 -6.33
CA ILE A 579 15.06 24.03 -7.60
C ILE A 579 15.94 25.27 -7.45
#